data_AF-A0A3B8U8S8-F1
#
_entry.id   AF-A0A3B8U8S8-F1
#
_cell.length_a   1.000
_cell.length_b   1.000
_cell.length_c   1.000
_cell.angle_alpha   90.00
_cell.angle_beta   90.00
_cell.angle_gamma   90.00
#
_symmetry.space_group_name_H-M   'P 1'
#
loop_
_entity.id
_entity.type
_entity.pdbx_description
1 polymer ?
#
loop_
_entity_poly.entity_id
_entity_poly.type
_entity_poly.pdbx_seq_one_letter_code
_entity_poly.pdbx_strand_id
1 'polypeptide(L)'
;LEKAASTLNSLSQEIFSPSTRGELAGEGSAQKKLLRDMFILLLLALLAMYVVLGILYESFIHPLTILSSLPFAGLGAGVSLLLCKTPLSLYSFVGLILLIG
;
A
#
# COMPACT_ATOMS: atom_id res chain seq x y z
N LEU A 1 -34.49 31.86 -1.74
CA LEU A 1 -33.07 31.42 -1.81
C LEU A 1 -32.94 29.90 -1.84
N GLU A 2 -33.81 29.14 -1.17
CA GLU A 2 -33.83 27.66 -1.23
C GLU A 2 -34.19 27.07 -2.62
N LYS A 3 -35.10 27.74 -3.35
CA LYS A 3 -35.56 27.31 -4.69
C LYS A 3 -34.55 27.47 -5.83
N ALA A 4 -33.45 28.20 -5.60
CA ALA A 4 -32.39 28.40 -6.60
C ALA A 4 -31.31 27.30 -6.55
N ALA A 5 -31.12 26.67 -5.38
CA ALA A 5 -30.19 25.57 -5.21
C ALA A 5 -30.68 24.27 -5.85
N SER A 6 -31.99 24.04 -5.88
CA SER A 6 -32.59 22.84 -6.47
C SER A 6 -32.56 22.83 -8.00
N THR A 7 -32.64 24.00 -8.66
CA THR A 7 -32.55 24.12 -10.13
C THR A 7 -31.11 24.05 -10.64
N LEU A 8 -30.12 24.45 -9.83
CA LEU A 8 -28.69 24.29 -10.17
C LEU A 8 -28.26 22.81 -10.16
N ASN A 9 -28.86 21.98 -9.29
CA ASN A 9 -28.53 20.56 -9.22
C ASN A 9 -29.07 19.75 -10.41
N SER A 10 -30.16 20.20 -11.05
CA SER A 10 -30.69 19.56 -12.26
C SER A 10 -29.91 19.93 -13.53
N LEU A 11 -29.20 21.07 -13.56
CA LEU A 11 -28.39 21.49 -14.71
C LEU A 11 -26.94 21.00 -14.65
N SER A 12 -26.44 20.65 -13.46
CA SER A 12 -25.08 20.12 -13.32
C SER A 12 -24.93 18.66 -13.76
N GLN A 13 -26.03 17.96 -14.08
CA GLN A 13 -26.00 16.57 -14.59
C GLN A 13 -25.78 16.47 -16.10
N GLU A 14 -25.78 17.58 -16.84
CA GLU A 14 -25.71 17.54 -18.31
C GLU A 14 -24.37 18.00 -18.90
N ILE A 15 -23.43 18.50 -18.08
CA ILE A 15 -22.16 19.09 -18.56
C ILE A 15 -20.89 18.30 -18.15
N PHE A 16 -20.99 17.29 -17.28
CA PHE A 16 -19.84 16.43 -16.99
C PHE A 16 -20.04 15.02 -17.57
N SER A 17 -19.53 14.88 -18.80
CA SER A 17 -19.24 13.65 -19.54
C SER A 17 -19.30 12.35 -18.70
N PRO A 18 -20.09 11.34 -19.11
CA PRO A 18 -20.15 10.03 -18.44
C PRO A 18 -18.89 9.17 -18.73
N SER A 19 -17.73 9.80 -18.94
CA SER A 19 -16.45 9.11 -19.13
C SER A 19 -15.66 8.93 -17.84
N THR A 20 -16.00 9.60 -16.74
CA THR A 20 -15.23 9.52 -15.47
C THR A 20 -15.88 8.66 -14.38
N ARG A 21 -17.15 8.24 -14.56
CA ARG A 21 -17.87 7.45 -13.53
C ARG A 21 -17.54 5.95 -13.59
N GLY A 22 -17.12 5.44 -14.74
CA GLY A 22 -16.53 4.10 -14.88
C GLY A 22 -15.08 4.04 -14.37
N GLU A 23 -14.38 5.17 -14.38
CA GLU A 23 -12.98 5.28 -13.95
C GLU A 23 -12.85 5.43 -12.43
N LEU A 24 -13.77 6.14 -11.75
CA LEU A 24 -13.81 6.25 -10.29
C LEU A 24 -14.11 4.92 -9.56
N ALA A 25 -14.89 4.02 -10.17
CA ALA A 25 -15.07 2.65 -9.67
C ALA A 25 -13.84 1.77 -9.94
N GLY A 26 -13.10 2.08 -11.02
CA GLY A 26 -11.83 1.44 -11.38
C GLY A 26 -10.66 1.89 -10.51
N GLU A 27 -10.60 3.15 -10.09
CA GLU A 27 -9.46 3.74 -9.37
C GLU A 27 -9.26 3.14 -7.98
N GLY A 28 -10.36 2.90 -7.24
CA GLY A 28 -10.33 2.17 -5.97
C GLY A 28 -9.93 0.69 -6.14
N SER A 29 -10.24 0.10 -7.30
CA SER A 29 -9.84 -1.28 -7.62
C SER A 29 -8.37 -1.37 -8.03
N ALA A 30 -7.87 -0.37 -8.76
CA ALA A 30 -6.48 -0.23 -9.14
C ALA A 30 -5.60 -0.03 -7.90
N GLN A 31 -5.99 0.85 -6.97
CA GLN A 31 -5.24 1.04 -5.73
C GLN A 31 -5.18 -0.23 -4.86
N LYS A 32 -6.28 -0.98 -4.75
CA LYS A 32 -6.27 -2.29 -4.08
C LYS A 32 -5.36 -3.29 -4.78
N LYS A 33 -5.33 -3.28 -6.12
CA LYS A 33 -4.44 -4.13 -6.91
C LYS A 33 -2.97 -3.77 -6.67
N LEU A 34 -2.61 -2.49 -6.66
CA LEU A 34 -1.26 -2.02 -6.33
C LEU A 34 -0.85 -2.46 -4.92
N LEU A 35 -1.70 -2.24 -3.91
CA LEU A 35 -1.42 -2.66 -2.54
C LEU A 35 -1.20 -4.18 -2.44
N ARG A 36 -2.01 -4.97 -3.16
CA ARG A 36 -1.86 -6.43 -3.22
C ARG A 36 -0.55 -6.84 -3.89
N ASP A 37 -0.22 -6.23 -5.02
CA ASP A 37 1.00 -6.53 -5.78
C ASP A 37 2.25 -6.17 -4.93
N MET A 38 2.20 -5.06 -4.18
CA MET A 38 3.24 -4.67 -3.23
C MET A 38 3.40 -5.69 -2.09
N PHE A 39 2.29 -6.16 -1.49
CA PHE A 39 2.33 -7.22 -0.48
C PHE A 39 2.94 -8.51 -1.02
N ILE A 40 2.60 -8.89 -2.25
CA ILE A 40 3.19 -10.05 -2.94
C ILE A 40 4.70 -9.85 -3.16
N LEU A 41 5.14 -8.66 -3.57
CA LEU A 41 6.55 -8.33 -3.73
C LEU A 41 7.31 -8.44 -2.40
N LEU A 42 6.74 -7.95 -1.30
CA LEU A 42 7.34 -8.07 0.03
C LEU A 42 7.48 -9.53 0.45
N LEU A 43 6.44 -10.34 0.27
CA LEU A 43 6.48 -11.79 0.51
C LEU A 43 7.54 -12.50 -0.33
N LEU A 44 7.65 -12.13 -1.61
CA LEU A 44 8.64 -12.71 -2.51
C LEU A 44 10.06 -12.30 -2.11
N ALA A 45 10.27 -11.06 -1.70
CA ALA A 45 11.54 -10.56 -1.17
C ALA A 45 11.95 -11.28 0.11
N LEU A 46 11.01 -11.49 1.04
CA LEU A 46 11.22 -12.28 2.26
C LEU A 46 11.62 -13.72 1.95
N LEU A 47 10.94 -14.34 0.99
CA LEU A 47 11.25 -15.70 0.56
C LEU A 47 12.64 -15.78 -0.10
N ALA A 48 12.98 -14.82 -0.96
CA ALA A 48 14.31 -14.72 -1.54
C ALA A 48 15.39 -14.53 -0.47
N MET A 49 15.16 -13.64 0.50
CA MET A 49 16.06 -13.42 1.63
C MET A 49 16.24 -14.70 2.46
N TYR A 50 15.16 -15.41 2.77
CA TYR A 50 15.21 -16.68 3.49
C TYR A 50 16.07 -17.73 2.76
N VAL A 51 15.91 -17.86 1.44
CA VAL A 51 16.69 -18.80 0.62
C VAL A 51 18.17 -18.39 0.56
N VAL A 52 18.46 -17.12 0.30
CA VAL A 52 19.83 -16.60 0.22
C VAL A 52 20.56 -16.79 1.55
N LEU A 53 19.93 -16.45 2.68
CA LEU A 53 20.51 -16.63 4.01
C LEU A 53 20.64 -18.12 4.37
N GLY A 54 19.65 -18.95 4.02
CA GLY A 54 19.70 -20.39 4.26
C GLY A 54 20.87 -21.07 3.56
N ILE A 55 21.19 -20.64 2.34
CA ILE A 55 22.35 -21.12 1.58
C ILE A 55 23.66 -20.55 2.16
N LEU A 56 23.67 -19.31 2.64
CA LEU A 56 24.88 -18.62 3.10
C LEU A 56 25.35 -19.03 4.51
N TYR A 57 24.42 -19.27 5.43
CA TYR A 57 24.73 -19.54 6.85
C TYR A 57 24.79 -21.03 7.20
N GLU A 58 24.54 -21.93 6.23
CA GLU A 58 24.51 -23.39 6.42
C GLU A 58 23.54 -23.87 7.53
N SER A 59 22.69 -22.97 8.03
CA SER A 59 21.81 -23.17 9.18
C SER A 59 20.51 -22.39 8.98
N PHE A 60 19.38 -23.11 9.11
CA PHE A 60 18.03 -22.57 8.96
C PHE A 60 17.54 -21.74 10.15
N ILE A 61 18.32 -21.67 11.24
CA ILE A 61 17.93 -21.00 12.49
C ILE A 61 18.32 -19.51 12.48
N HIS A 62 19.47 -19.16 11.91
CA HIS A 62 19.92 -17.76 11.81
C HIS A 62 18.99 -16.87 10.94
N PRO A 63 18.46 -17.33 9.79
CA PRO A 63 17.54 -16.55 8.96
C PRO A 63 16.23 -16.15 9.67
N LEU A 64 15.68 -17.05 10.50
CA LEU A 64 14.42 -16.79 11.21
C LEU A 64 14.53 -15.65 12.22
N THR A 65 15.69 -15.49 12.85
CA THR A 65 15.94 -14.41 13.82
C THR A 65 15.96 -13.05 13.12
N ILE A 66 16.60 -12.96 11.96
CA ILE A 66 16.63 -11.73 11.16
C ILE A 66 15.22 -11.43 10.62
N LEU A 67 14.49 -12.43 10.13
CA LEU A 67 13.11 -12.24 9.68
C LEU A 67 12.15 -11.78 10.80
N SER A 68 12.45 -12.10 12.06
CA SER A 68 11.68 -11.63 13.23
C SER A 68 11.84 -10.13 13.51
N SER A 69 12.92 -9.50 13.03
CA SER A 69 13.06 -8.04 13.07
C SER A 69 12.06 -7.33 12.15
N LEU A 70 11.54 -8.02 11.13
CA LEU A 70 10.64 -7.48 10.12
C LEU A 70 9.25 -7.09 10.63
N PRO A 71 8.54 -7.94 11.41
CA PRO A 71 7.31 -7.52 12.06
C PRO A 71 7.56 -6.36 13.04
N PHE A 72 8.72 -6.32 13.69
CA PHE A 72 9.09 -5.21 14.58
C PHE A 72 9.32 -3.90 13.81
N ALA A 73 10.04 -3.96 12.69
CA ALA A 73 10.24 -2.86 11.75
C ALA A 73 8.91 -2.37 11.16
N GLY A 74 8.04 -3.29 10.76
CA GLY A 74 6.70 -2.99 10.28
C GLY A 74 5.82 -2.33 11.33
N LEU A 75 5.89 -2.78 12.59
CA LEU A 75 5.20 -2.13 13.71
C LEU A 75 5.72 -0.71 13.93
N GLY A 76 7.04 -0.51 13.95
CA GLY A 76 7.64 0.83 14.08
C GLY A 76 7.26 1.77 12.95
N ALA A 77 7.32 1.30 11.70
CA ALA A 77 6.90 2.05 10.52
C ALA A 77 5.40 2.37 10.55
N GLY A 78 4.56 1.42 10.97
CA GLY A 78 3.13 1.60 11.15
C GLY A 78 2.81 2.68 12.19
N VAL A 79 3.45 2.62 13.35
CA VAL A 79 3.31 3.66 14.40
C VAL A 79 3.77 5.01 13.89
N SER A 80 4.90 5.08 13.18
CA SER A 80 5.42 6.33 12.62
C SER A 80 4.47 6.93 11.57
N LEU A 81 3.85 6.11 10.72
CA LEU A 81 2.86 6.54 9.74
C LEU A 81 1.60 7.10 10.40
N LEU A 82 1.14 6.45 11.49
CA LEU A 82 0.00 6.92 12.28
C LEU A 82 0.29 8.27 12.94
N LEU A 83 1.51 8.45 13.49
CA LEU A 83 1.94 9.72 14.08
C LEU A 83 2.03 10.84 13.03
N CYS A 84 2.55 10.55 11.84
CA CYS A 84 2.62 11.50 10.72
C CYS A 84 1.30 11.67 9.96
N LYS A 85 0.20 10.99 10.37
CA LYS A 85 -1.10 10.96 9.68
C LYS A 85 -0.99 10.75 8.16
N THR A 86 -0.03 9.94 7.72
CA THR A 86 0.23 9.71 6.30
C THR A 86 -0.30 8.32 5.90
N PRO A 87 -0.99 8.18 4.75
CA PRO A 87 -1.48 6.88 4.30
C PRO A 87 -0.35 5.95 3.86
N LEU A 88 -0.60 4.64 3.92
CA LEU A 88 0.31 3.63 3.36
C LEU A 88 0.35 3.77 1.83
N SER A 89 1.40 4.41 1.32
CA SER A 89 1.61 4.69 -0.10
C SER A 89 2.76 3.87 -0.67
N LEU A 90 2.96 3.93 -2.00
CA LEU A 90 4.12 3.32 -2.67
C LEU A 90 5.45 3.78 -2.06
N TYR A 91 5.61 5.08 -1.82
CA TYR A 91 6.82 5.65 -1.22
C TYR A 91 7.05 5.15 0.21
N SER A 92 5.99 5.08 1.01
CA SER A 92 6.05 4.53 2.38
C SER A 92 6.48 3.06 2.38
N PHE A 93 6.05 2.30 1.38
CA PHE A 93 6.40 0.88 1.24
C PHE A 93 7.84 0.66 0.78
N VAL A 94 8.35 1.49 -0.14
CA VAL A 94 9.78 1.48 -0.50
C VAL A 94 10.64 1.75 0.73
N GLY A 95 10.25 2.72 1.57
CA GLY A 95 10.90 2.96 2.87
C GLY A 95 10.85 1.75 3.80
N LEU A 96 9.71 1.05 3.85
CA LEU A 96 9.56 -0.18 4.63
C LEU A 96 10.47 -1.31 4.11
N ILE A 97 10.66 -1.41 2.79
CA ILE A 97 11.61 -2.37 2.18
C ILE A 97 13.05 -1.99 2.49
N LEU A 98 13.40 -0.70 2.43
CA LEU A 98 14.74 -0.23 2.80
C LEU A 98 15.08 -0.50 4.27
N LEU A 99 14.08 -0.56 5.15
CA LEU A 99 14.28 -0.89 6.57
C LEU A 99 14.63 -2.38 6.79
N ILE A 100 14.33 -3.23 5.81
CA ILE A 100 14.64 -4.66 5.82
C ILE A 100 16.08 -4.92 5.35
N GLY A 101 16.65 -3.96 4.61
CA GLY A 101 17.99 -4.02 4.01
C GLY A 101 19.10 -3.83 5.01
#